data_AF-A0A9E0BL85-F1
#
_entry.id   AF-A0A9E0BL85-F1
#
_cell.length_a   1.000
_cell.length_b   1.000
_cell.length_c   1.000
_cell.angle_alpha   90.00
_cell.angle_beta   90.00
_cell.angle_gamma   90.00
#
_symmetry.space_group_name_H-M   'P 1'
#
loop_
_entity.id
_entity.type
_entity.pdbx_description
1 polymer ?
#
loop_
_entity_poly.entity_id
_entity_poly.type
_entity_poly.pdbx_seq_one_letter_code
_entity_poly.pdbx_strand_id
1 'polypeptide(L)'
;ADPEIGPKLPGLLGRAGFIGIEARMVQPAGLTGPVKAMAALTLAGISEAVESMGVSRETLVDYISDLVKARDDPSVFMSLPRVTQAWGWKREV
;
A
#
# COMPACT_ATOMS: atom_id res chain seq x y z
N ALA A 1 13.53 3.75 4.00
CA ALA A 1 12.81 2.48 3.78
C ALA A 1 13.44 1.73 2.61
N ASP A 2 13.43 0.39 2.59
CA ASP A 2 13.94 -0.42 1.47
C ASP A 2 12.89 -0.46 0.35
N PRO A 3 13.12 0.16 -0.83
CA PRO A 3 12.15 0.21 -1.91
C PRO A 3 11.90 -1.17 -2.56
N GLU A 4 12.77 -2.14 -2.30
CA GLU A 4 12.65 -3.50 -2.83
C GLU A 4 12.21 -4.50 -1.75
N ILE A 5 11.66 -4.01 -0.63
CA ILE A 5 11.26 -4.89 0.47
C ILE A 5 10.30 -5.98 0.00
N GLY A 6 9.36 -5.65 -0.90
CA GLY A 6 8.37 -6.58 -1.45
C GLY A 6 9.00 -7.85 -2.03
N PRO A 7 9.78 -7.76 -3.13
CA PRO A 7 10.48 -8.91 -3.70
C PRO A 7 11.40 -9.66 -2.72
N LYS A 8 11.92 -8.98 -1.68
CA LYS A 8 12.81 -9.58 -0.67
C LYS A 8 12.07 -10.38 0.40
N LEU A 9 10.76 -10.18 0.59
CA LEU A 9 9.99 -10.82 1.68
C LEU A 9 10.11 -12.35 1.75
N PRO A 10 9.98 -13.12 0.65
CA PRO A 10 10.09 -14.58 0.73
C PRO A 10 11.48 -15.03 1.18
N GLY A 11 12.53 -14.38 0.66
CA GLY A 11 13.91 -14.64 1.08
C GLY A 11 14.19 -14.25 2.54
N LEU A 12 13.56 -13.19 3.03
CA LEU A 12 13.62 -12.78 4.44
C LEU A 12 12.99 -13.83 5.36
N LEU A 13 11.83 -14.40 4.97
CA LEU A 13 11.21 -15.50 5.72
C LEU A 13 12.11 -16.73 5.78
N GLY A 14 12.77 -17.09 4.66
CA GLY A 14 13.71 -18.21 4.62
C GLY A 14 14.91 -18.02 5.54
N ARG A 15 15.51 -16.83 5.53
CA ARG A 15 16.60 -16.48 6.44
C ARG A 15 16.18 -16.49 7.91
N ALA A 16 14.92 -16.23 8.20
CA ALA A 16 14.36 -16.28 9.54
C ALA A 16 13.95 -17.70 9.99
N GLY A 17 14.21 -18.74 9.19
CA GLY A 17 13.96 -20.14 9.55
C GLY A 17 12.52 -20.61 9.34
N PHE A 18 11.68 -19.82 8.65
CA PHE A 18 10.35 -20.28 8.26
C PHE A 18 10.46 -21.33 7.15
N ILE A 19 9.57 -22.30 7.17
CA ILE A 19 9.46 -23.37 6.16
C ILE A 19 8.14 -23.24 5.38
N GLY A 20 8.06 -23.92 4.24
CA GLY A 20 6.88 -23.85 3.36
C GLY A 20 6.59 -22.43 2.90
N ILE A 21 7.60 -21.72 2.43
CA ILE A 21 7.42 -20.32 2.08
C ILE A 21 6.61 -20.20 0.80
N GLU A 22 5.52 -19.47 0.89
CA GLU A 22 4.68 -19.09 -0.24
C GLU A 22 4.60 -17.58 -0.34
N ALA A 23 4.35 -17.10 -1.55
CA ALA A 23 4.15 -15.70 -1.80
C ALA A 23 3.16 -15.49 -2.93
N ARG A 24 2.44 -14.37 -2.86
CA ARG A 24 1.63 -13.87 -3.96
C ARG A 24 1.79 -12.36 -4.10
N MET A 25 1.51 -11.90 -5.30
CA MET A 25 1.41 -10.48 -5.60
C MET A 25 -0.04 -10.15 -5.92
N VAL A 26 -0.54 -9.09 -5.30
CA VAL A 26 -1.89 -8.57 -5.57
C VAL A 26 -1.77 -7.09 -5.94
N GLN A 27 -2.59 -6.64 -6.90
CA GLN A 27 -2.75 -5.23 -7.20
C GLN A 27 -4.19 -4.84 -6.92
N PRO A 28 -4.47 -4.22 -5.76
CA PRO A 28 -5.81 -3.74 -5.48
C PRO A 28 -6.23 -2.70 -6.53
N ALA A 29 -7.34 -2.95 -7.21
CA ALA A 29 -7.90 -2.02 -8.17
C ALA A 29 -9.41 -2.22 -8.33
N GLY A 30 -10.14 -1.18 -8.72
CA GLY A 30 -11.59 -1.29 -8.95
C GLY A 30 -12.26 0.02 -9.35
N LEU A 31 -13.43 -0.13 -9.99
CA LEU A 31 -14.41 0.95 -10.22
C LEU A 31 -15.30 1.22 -9.00
N THR A 32 -15.39 0.26 -8.08
CA THR A 32 -16.22 0.32 -6.88
C THR A 32 -15.50 -0.30 -5.68
N GLY A 33 -16.08 -0.11 -4.49
CA GLY A 33 -15.62 -0.76 -3.27
C GLY A 33 -14.52 -0.01 -2.52
N PRO A 34 -14.07 -0.57 -1.38
CA PRO A 34 -13.19 0.12 -0.44
C PRO A 34 -11.80 0.45 -1.00
N VAL A 35 -11.38 -0.24 -2.06
CA VAL A 35 -10.08 -0.01 -2.72
C VAL A 35 -9.90 1.44 -3.18
N LYS A 36 -10.98 2.10 -3.61
CA LYS A 36 -10.94 3.49 -4.06
C LYS A 36 -10.62 4.48 -2.93
N ALA A 37 -10.89 4.12 -1.68
CA ALA A 37 -10.59 4.98 -0.53
C ALA A 37 -9.12 4.94 -0.09
N MET A 38 -8.39 3.90 -0.49
CA MET A 38 -7.05 3.61 0.04
C MET A 38 -6.04 4.71 -0.25
N ALA A 39 -6.09 5.34 -1.43
CA ALA A 39 -5.15 6.40 -1.78
C ALA A 39 -5.30 7.63 -0.87
N ALA A 40 -6.55 8.12 -0.67
CA ALA A 40 -6.84 9.25 0.19
C ALA A 40 -6.48 8.96 1.66
N LEU A 41 -6.86 7.77 2.16
CA LEU A 41 -6.54 7.34 3.53
C LEU A 41 -5.04 7.23 3.77
N THR A 42 -4.30 6.70 2.79
CA THR A 42 -2.84 6.57 2.89
C THR A 42 -2.19 7.96 2.94
N LEU A 43 -2.53 8.86 2.01
CA LEU A 43 -1.97 10.22 1.97
C LEU A 43 -2.29 11.00 3.26
N ALA A 44 -3.52 10.89 3.75
CA ALA A 44 -3.91 11.49 5.03
C ALA A 44 -3.07 10.93 6.19
N GLY A 45 -2.88 9.60 6.25
CA GLY A 45 -2.11 8.93 7.29
C GLY A 45 -0.61 9.23 7.27
N ILE A 46 -0.04 9.61 6.12
CA ILE A 46 1.38 10.01 6.00
C ILE A 46 1.57 11.52 5.86
N SER A 47 0.51 12.34 6.02
CA SER A 47 0.53 13.77 5.71
C SER A 47 1.66 14.51 6.44
N GLU A 48 1.82 14.32 7.75
CA GLU A 48 2.90 14.94 8.54
C GLU A 48 4.30 14.61 8.01
N ALA A 49 4.53 13.35 7.60
CA ALA A 49 5.81 12.95 7.03
C ALA A 49 6.05 13.64 5.68
N VAL A 50 5.01 13.79 4.86
CA VAL A 50 5.10 14.48 3.55
C VAL A 50 5.27 15.99 3.72
N GLU A 51 4.66 16.60 4.75
CA GLU A 51 4.89 18.00 5.14
C GLU A 51 6.35 18.23 5.50
N SER A 52 6.96 17.32 6.29
CA SER A 52 8.38 17.39 6.63
C SER A 52 9.34 17.31 5.42
N MET A 53 8.84 16.82 4.28
CA MET A 53 9.57 16.75 3.01
C MET A 53 9.38 18.00 2.14
N GLY A 54 8.66 19.02 2.62
CA GLY A 54 8.50 20.32 1.97
C GLY A 54 7.21 20.52 1.17
N VAL A 55 6.25 19.60 1.27
CA VAL A 55 4.91 19.79 0.67
C VAL A 55 4.05 20.61 1.62
N SER A 56 3.36 21.63 1.11
CA SER A 56 2.52 22.49 1.96
C SER A 56 1.27 21.77 2.44
N ARG A 57 0.76 22.17 3.61
CA ARG A 57 -0.48 21.62 4.18
C ARG A 57 -1.68 21.83 3.24
N GLU A 58 -1.77 22.99 2.62
CA GLU A 58 -2.81 23.35 1.66
C GLU A 58 -2.78 22.42 0.45
N THR A 59 -1.58 22.16 -0.08
CA THR A 59 -1.38 21.23 -1.20
C THR A 59 -1.84 19.82 -0.85
N LEU A 60 -1.55 19.34 0.37
CA LEU A 60 -2.00 18.03 0.83
C LEU A 60 -3.51 17.95 0.98
N VAL A 61 -4.14 19.01 1.51
CA VAL A 61 -5.61 19.09 1.61
C VAL A 61 -6.25 18.99 0.23
N ASP A 62 -5.71 19.70 -0.76
CA ASP A 62 -6.21 19.67 -2.13
C ASP A 62 -6.06 18.27 -2.75
N TYR A 63 -4.89 17.64 -2.62
CA TYR A 63 -4.65 16.28 -3.12
C TYR A 63 -5.56 15.23 -2.47
N ILE A 64 -5.77 15.31 -1.16
CA ILE A 64 -6.68 14.41 -0.45
C ILE A 64 -8.12 14.63 -0.95
N SER A 65 -8.55 15.88 -1.10
CA SER A 65 -9.86 16.23 -1.65
C SER A 65 -10.06 15.65 -3.06
N ASP A 66 -9.07 15.78 -3.94
CA ASP A 66 -9.17 15.26 -5.30
C ASP A 66 -9.20 13.73 -5.36
N LEU A 67 -8.46 13.05 -4.49
CA LEU A 67 -8.55 11.60 -4.33
C LEU A 67 -9.94 11.16 -3.83
N VAL A 68 -10.58 11.94 -2.97
CA VAL A 68 -11.95 11.69 -2.50
C VAL A 68 -12.96 11.89 -3.65
N LYS A 69 -12.82 12.94 -4.45
CA LYS A 69 -13.67 13.14 -5.64
C LYS A 69 -13.54 11.98 -6.62
N ALA A 70 -12.31 11.54 -6.89
CA ALA A 70 -12.03 10.39 -7.76
C ALA A 70 -12.61 9.08 -7.20
N ARG A 71 -12.58 8.91 -5.87
CA ARG A 71 -13.22 7.77 -5.19
C ARG A 71 -14.73 7.74 -5.45
N ASP A 72 -15.37 8.91 -5.37
CA ASP A 72 -16.83 9.03 -5.44
C ASP A 72 -17.35 9.07 -6.89
N ASP A 73 -16.48 9.33 -7.88
CA ASP A 73 -16.83 9.26 -9.30
C ASP A 73 -16.90 7.80 -9.80
N PRO A 74 -18.09 7.29 -10.19
CA PRO A 74 -18.25 5.91 -10.65
C PRO A 74 -17.59 5.62 -12.00
N SER A 75 -17.20 6.63 -12.77
CA SER A 75 -16.48 6.49 -14.04
C SER A 75 -14.96 6.33 -13.87
N VAL A 76 -14.44 6.58 -12.66
CA VAL A 76 -13.00 6.56 -12.37
C VAL A 76 -12.59 5.19 -11.83
N PHE A 77 -11.75 4.50 -12.59
CA PHE A 77 -11.02 3.30 -12.13
C PHE A 77 -9.80 3.73 -11.30
N MET A 78 -9.68 3.20 -10.08
CA MET A 78 -8.54 3.46 -9.21
C MET A 78 -7.75 2.18 -8.95
N SER A 79 -6.44 2.32 -8.77
CA SER A 79 -5.56 1.21 -8.41
C SER A 79 -4.49 1.66 -7.41
N LEU A 80 -3.89 0.68 -6.74
CA LEU A 80 -2.75 0.87 -5.84
C LEU A 80 -1.49 0.21 -6.42
N PRO A 81 -0.31 0.48 -5.84
CA PRO A 81 0.90 -0.28 -6.12
C PRO A 81 0.70 -1.79 -5.87
N ARG A 82 1.51 -2.60 -6.55
CA ARG A 82 1.55 -4.05 -6.34
C ARG A 82 2.01 -4.35 -4.90
N VAL A 83 1.20 -5.10 -4.18
CA VAL A 83 1.49 -5.54 -2.80
C VAL A 83 2.00 -6.98 -2.86
N THR A 84 3.21 -7.19 -2.34
CA THR A 84 3.75 -8.53 -2.14
C THR A 84 3.31 -9.04 -0.77
N GLN A 85 2.70 -10.21 -0.74
CA GLN A 85 2.34 -10.94 0.48
C GLN A 85 3.16 -12.23 0.50
N ALA A 86 3.83 -12.50 1.61
CA ALA A 86 4.58 -13.74 1.80
C ALA A 86 4.25 -14.32 3.18
N TRP A 87 4.16 -15.64 3.27
CA TRP A 87 3.91 -16.37 4.51
C TRP A 87 4.71 -17.67 4.52
N GLY A 88 4.85 -18.23 5.72
CA GLY A 88 5.48 -19.52 5.95
C GLY A 88 5.20 -19.93 7.40
N TRP A 89 5.64 -21.13 7.76
CA TRP A 89 5.36 -21.71 9.08
C TRP A 89 6.63 -21.78 9.91
N LYS A 90 6.52 -21.48 11.21
CA LYS A 90 7.55 -21.88 12.17
C LYS A 90 7.31 -23.33 12.53
N ARG A 91 8.38 -24.10 12.59
CA ARG A 91 8.33 -25.42 13.18
C ARG A 91 8.24 -25.23 14.70
N GLU A 92 7.17 -25.70 15.34
CA GLU A 92 7.17 -25.84 16.79
C GLU A 92 8.24 -26.89 17.14
N VAL A 93 9.08 -26.55 18.13
CA VAL A 93 10.10 -27.46 18.68
C VAL A 93 9.47 -28.28 19.78
#